data_AF-A0A2R5GXP1-F1
#
_entry.id   AF-A0A2R5GXP1-F1
#
_cell.length_a   1.000
_cell.length_b   1.000
_cell.length_c   1.000
_cell.angle_alpha   90.00
_cell.angle_beta   90.00
_cell.angle_gamma   90.00
#
_symmetry.space_group_name_H-M   'P 1'
#
loop_
_entity.id
_entity.type
_entity.pdbx_description
1 polymer ?
#
loop_
_entity_poly.entity_id
_entity_poly.type
_entity_poly.pdbx_seq_one_letter_code
_entity_poly.pdbx_strand_id
1 'polypeptide(L)'
;EYIYPNEQLFAEQNKAMEHLPADQWTYAPILKELMAVAKKQGLWNLWLPNDTARLAGEGYEGAGLNNAQYAEICEIIGTSCHIEFAAECTNSSSPDTGNMETIARYGNEAQKKKWLKPLL
;
A
#
# COMPACT_ATOMS: atom_id res chain seq x y z
N GLU A 1 -14.19 -6.97 6.94
CA GLU A 1 -14.18 -8.45 6.91
C GLU A 1 -12.79 -9.04 7.18
N TYR A 2 -11.73 -8.55 6.53
CA TYR A 2 -10.41 -9.16 6.66
C TYR A 2 -9.46 -8.46 7.63
N ILE A 3 -9.52 -7.14 7.77
CA ILE A 3 -8.58 -6.37 8.61
C ILE A 3 -8.80 -6.65 10.10
N TYR A 4 -9.90 -6.15 10.68
CA TYR A 4 -10.14 -6.24 12.13
C TYR A 4 -10.02 -7.65 12.72
N PRO A 5 -10.55 -8.72 12.08
CA PRO A 5 -10.41 -10.07 12.63
C PRO A 5 -8.97 -10.61 12.64
N ASN A 6 -8.07 -10.04 11.83
CA ASN A 6 -6.69 -10.49 11.69
C ASN A 6 -5.67 -9.55 12.36
N GLU A 7 -6.10 -8.47 13.02
CA GLU A 7 -5.19 -7.52 13.67
C GLU A 7 -4.32 -8.20 14.75
N GLN A 8 -4.93 -9.06 15.57
CA GLN A 8 -4.20 -9.81 16.58
C GLN A 8 -3.21 -10.79 15.95
N LEU A 9 -3.63 -11.52 14.91
CA LEU A 9 -2.77 -12.47 14.20
C LEU A 9 -1.58 -11.76 13.55
N PHE A 10 -1.80 -10.58 12.97
CA PHE A 10 -0.73 -9.74 12.42
C PHE A 10 0.28 -9.32 13.49
N ALA A 11 -0.21 -8.86 14.65
CA ALA A 11 0.66 -8.48 15.76
C ALA A 11 1.49 -9.66 16.30
N GLU A 12 0.87 -10.84 16.43
CA GLU A 12 1.54 -12.07 16.86
C GLU A 12 2.61 -12.53 15.86
N GLN A 13 2.29 -12.52 14.56
CA GLN A 13 3.25 -12.87 13.52
C GLN A 13 4.42 -11.89 13.46
N ASN A 14 4.16 -10.58 13.53
CA ASN A 14 5.22 -9.57 13.58
C ASN A 14 6.14 -9.77 14.78
N LYS A 15 5.57 -9.99 15.98
CA LYS A 15 6.36 -10.23 17.18
C LYS A 15 7.20 -11.51 17.08
N ALA A 16 6.63 -12.57 16.51
CA ALA A 16 7.37 -13.83 16.30
C ALA A 16 8.57 -13.65 15.37
N MET A 17 8.51 -12.68 14.44
CA MET A 17 9.60 -12.38 13.53
C MET A 17 10.74 -11.57 14.17
N GLU A 18 10.56 -10.97 15.35
CA GLU A 18 11.61 -10.18 16.05
C GLU A 18 12.88 -11.01 16.34
N HIS A 19 12.74 -12.32 16.46
CA HIS A 19 13.85 -13.24 16.76
C HIS A 19 14.50 -13.83 15.50
N LEU A 20 14.02 -13.46 14.31
CA LEU A 20 14.61 -13.95 13.07
C LEU A 20 15.97 -13.29 12.79
N PRO A 21 16.91 -14.02 12.17
CA PRO A 21 18.15 -13.47 11.66
C PRO A 21 17.92 -12.24 10.77
N ALA A 22 18.86 -11.29 10.77
CA ALA A 22 18.75 -10.04 10.03
C ALA A 22 18.52 -10.22 8.52
N ASP A 23 19.01 -11.31 7.93
CA ASP A 23 18.84 -11.67 6.53
C ASP A 23 17.48 -12.33 6.20
N GLN A 24 16.63 -12.55 7.21
CA GLN A 24 15.30 -13.15 7.08
C GLN A 24 14.16 -12.17 7.38
N TRP A 25 14.45 -10.87 7.48
CA TRP A 25 13.41 -9.85 7.65
C TRP A 25 12.48 -9.83 6.44
N THR A 26 11.20 -10.08 6.71
CA THR A 26 10.14 -10.15 5.71
C THR A 26 8.83 -9.67 6.33
N TYR A 27 7.84 -9.36 5.49
CA TYR A 27 6.47 -9.15 5.93
C TYR A 27 5.85 -10.40 6.56
N ALA A 28 4.97 -10.18 7.54
CA ALA A 28 4.15 -11.20 8.15
C ALA A 28 3.34 -11.96 7.08
N PRO A 29 3.22 -13.29 7.17
CA PRO A 29 2.44 -14.08 6.22
C PRO A 29 1.03 -13.54 5.98
N ILE A 30 0.31 -13.15 7.04
CA ILE A 30 -1.05 -12.62 6.93
C ILE A 30 -1.10 -11.31 6.14
N LEU A 31 -0.09 -10.44 6.29
CA LEU A 31 -0.02 -9.20 5.53
C LEU A 31 0.09 -9.49 4.03
N LYS A 32 0.98 -10.42 3.62
CA LYS A 32 1.14 -10.80 2.20
C LYS A 32 -0.14 -11.40 1.62
N GLU A 33 -0.84 -12.21 2.40
CA GLU A 33 -2.13 -12.80 2.00
C GLU A 33 -3.18 -11.70 1.78
N LEU A 34 -3.31 -10.77 2.73
CA LEU A 34 -4.29 -9.69 2.63
C LEU A 34 -3.97 -8.67 1.54
N MET A 35 -2.70 -8.40 1.26
CA MET A 35 -2.29 -7.62 0.07
C MET A 35 -2.79 -8.28 -1.22
N ALA A 36 -2.65 -9.60 -1.34
CA ALA A 36 -3.15 -10.33 -2.51
C ALA A 36 -4.69 -10.32 -2.59
N VAL A 37 -5.39 -10.37 -1.46
CA VAL A 37 -6.85 -10.23 -1.40
C VAL A 37 -7.29 -8.83 -1.80
N ALA A 38 -6.69 -7.78 -1.25
CA ALA A 38 -6.99 -6.39 -1.58
C ALA A 38 -6.79 -6.12 -3.08
N LYS A 39 -5.68 -6.59 -3.66
CA LYS A 39 -5.42 -6.49 -5.09
C LYS A 39 -6.47 -7.19 -5.95
N LYS A 40 -6.93 -8.38 -5.55
CA LYS A 40 -8.02 -9.10 -6.23
C LYS A 40 -9.37 -8.39 -6.14
N GLN A 41 -9.61 -7.66 -5.06
CA GLN A 41 -10.85 -6.89 -4.85
C GLN A 41 -10.81 -5.49 -5.48
N GLY A 42 -9.70 -5.09 -6.11
CA GLY A 42 -9.54 -3.74 -6.65
C GLY A 42 -9.31 -2.67 -5.57
N LEU A 43 -8.95 -3.07 -4.35
CA LEU A 43 -8.65 -2.18 -3.23
C LEU A 43 -7.15 -1.88 -3.12
N TRP A 44 -6.53 -1.59 -4.26
CA TRP A 44 -5.07 -1.43 -4.40
C TRP A 44 -4.74 -0.08 -5.04
N ASN A 45 -3.72 0.62 -4.53
CA ASN A 45 -3.34 1.97 -4.98
C ASN A 45 -4.52 2.97 -4.91
N LEU A 46 -5.30 2.90 -3.83
CA LEU A 46 -6.48 3.76 -3.64
C LEU A 46 -6.12 5.25 -3.59
N TRP A 47 -4.90 5.54 -3.14
CA TRP A 47 -4.34 6.88 -2.97
C TRP A 47 -4.01 7.59 -4.29
N LEU A 48 -3.87 6.87 -5.41
CA LEU A 48 -3.36 7.43 -6.66
C LEU A 48 -4.49 8.06 -7.48
N PRO A 49 -4.55 9.41 -7.59
CA PRO A 49 -5.60 10.09 -8.34
C PRO A 49 -5.31 10.08 -9.86
N ASN A 50 -6.36 10.36 -10.64
CA ASN A 50 -6.29 10.34 -12.11
C ASN A 50 -5.31 11.35 -12.72
N ASP A 51 -5.08 12.50 -12.07
CA ASP A 51 -4.11 13.49 -12.53
C ASP A 51 -2.67 12.98 -12.37
N THR A 52 -2.34 12.41 -11.20
CA THR A 52 -1.02 11.82 -10.95
C THR A 52 -0.75 10.61 -11.84
N ALA A 53 -1.74 9.72 -11.99
CA ALA A 53 -1.64 8.57 -12.89
C ALA A 53 -1.35 9.01 -14.34
N ARG A 54 -2.05 10.05 -14.83
CA ARG A 54 -1.81 10.61 -16.16
C ARG A 54 -0.40 11.18 -16.33
N LEU A 55 0.15 11.84 -15.30
CA LEU A 55 1.53 12.35 -15.31
C LEU A 55 2.57 11.23 -15.32
N ALA A 56 2.25 10.10 -14.68
CA ALA A 56 3.11 8.92 -14.69
C ALA A 56 3.24 8.32 -16.11
N GLY A 57 2.19 8.37 -16.92
CA GLY A 57 2.18 7.92 -18.32
C GLY A 57 1.31 6.69 -18.53
N GLU A 58 1.42 6.05 -19.71
CA GLU A 58 0.63 4.87 -20.05
C GLU A 58 1.00 3.66 -19.19
N GLY A 59 -0.03 2.93 -18.73
CA GLY A 59 0.14 1.72 -17.93
C GLY A 59 0.34 1.96 -16.42
N TYR A 60 0.13 3.19 -15.95
CA TYR A 60 0.08 3.53 -14.53
C TYR A 60 -1.36 3.86 -14.15
N GLU A 61 -1.96 3.02 -13.31
CA GLU A 61 -3.35 3.15 -12.90
C GLU A 61 -3.48 2.96 -11.39
N GLY A 62 -4.43 3.67 -10.81
CA GLY A 62 -4.88 3.52 -9.43
C GLY A 62 -6.40 3.58 -9.38
N ALA A 63 -6.98 3.80 -8.20
CA ALA A 63 -8.43 3.88 -8.07
C ALA A 63 -9.03 5.17 -8.67
N GLY A 64 -8.22 6.20 -8.95
CA GLY A 64 -8.68 7.42 -9.60
C GLY A 64 -9.61 8.28 -8.73
N LEU A 65 -9.56 8.07 -7.42
CA LEU A 65 -10.34 8.81 -6.43
C LEU A 65 -9.86 10.26 -6.33
N ASN A 66 -10.79 11.16 -6.01
CA ASN A 66 -10.40 12.52 -5.63
C ASN A 66 -10.02 12.57 -4.13
N ASN A 67 -9.38 13.65 -3.70
CA ASN A 67 -8.90 13.80 -2.33
C ASN A 67 -10.00 13.67 -1.27
N ALA A 68 -11.22 14.14 -1.55
CA ALA A 68 -12.33 14.04 -0.59
C ALA A 68 -12.79 12.58 -0.42
N GLN A 69 -12.90 11.84 -1.52
CA GLN A 69 -13.23 10.40 -1.51
C GLN A 69 -12.14 9.59 -0.83
N TYR A 70 -10.86 9.89 -1.13
CA TYR A 70 -9.76 9.19 -0.51
C TYR A 70 -9.64 9.52 0.99
N ALA A 71 -9.99 10.73 1.41
CA ALA A 71 -10.02 11.10 2.83
C ALA A 71 -11.00 10.24 3.65
N GLU A 72 -12.20 9.96 3.13
CA GLU A 72 -13.16 9.07 3.79
C GLU A 72 -12.61 7.65 3.94
N ILE A 73 -11.87 7.17 2.93
CA ILE A 73 -11.21 5.86 3.00
C ILE A 73 -10.08 5.87 4.03
N CYS A 74 -9.26 6.94 4.07
CA CYS A 74 -8.19 7.10 5.06
C CYS A 74 -8.74 7.11 6.49
N GLU A 75 -9.91 7.71 6.72
CA GLU A 75 -10.59 7.66 8.02
C GLU A 75 -10.86 6.21 8.44
N ILE A 76 -11.43 5.40 7.54
CA ILE A 76 -11.72 3.99 7.81
C ILE A 76 -10.43 3.19 8.01
N ILE A 77 -9.46 3.31 7.10
CA ILE A 77 -8.16 2.62 7.18
C ILE A 77 -7.45 2.96 8.49
N GLY A 78 -7.47 4.23 8.89
CA GLY A 78 -6.82 4.74 10.09
C GLY A 78 -7.42 4.25 11.41
N THR A 79 -8.61 3.65 11.38
CA THR A 79 -9.18 3.01 12.59
C THR A 79 -8.48 1.70 12.97
N SER A 80 -7.70 1.12 12.05
CA SER A 80 -6.90 -0.08 12.36
C SER A 80 -5.67 0.32 13.18
N CYS A 81 -5.67 -0.05 14.46
CA CYS A 81 -4.72 0.47 15.45
C CYS A 81 -3.32 -0.16 15.39
N HIS A 82 -3.12 -1.24 14.63
CA HIS A 82 -1.83 -1.92 14.56
C HIS A 82 -1.01 -1.45 13.37
N ILE A 83 0.00 -0.61 13.62
CA ILE A 83 1.18 -0.36 12.74
C ILE A 83 0.79 -0.24 11.26
N GLU A 84 -0.13 0.66 10.93
CA GLU A 84 -0.58 0.92 9.54
C GLU A 84 -1.08 -0.33 8.78
N PHE A 85 -1.46 -1.42 9.45
CA PHE A 85 -1.77 -2.73 8.85
C PHE A 85 -2.75 -2.66 7.69
N ALA A 86 -3.86 -1.93 7.87
CA ALA A 86 -4.86 -1.73 6.83
C ALA A 86 -4.32 -0.94 5.62
N ALA A 87 -3.44 0.04 5.88
CA ALA A 87 -2.81 0.84 4.84
C ALA A 87 -1.79 0.01 4.06
N GLU A 88 -0.97 -0.80 4.73
CA GLU A 88 -0.04 -1.72 4.08
C GLU A 88 -0.77 -2.77 3.22
N CYS A 89 -1.90 -3.31 3.73
CA CYS A 89 -2.73 -4.26 2.98
C CYS A 89 -3.26 -3.68 1.66
N THR A 90 -3.43 -2.37 1.55
CA THR A 90 -4.04 -1.69 0.39
C THR A 90 -3.02 -0.90 -0.45
N ASN A 91 -1.72 -1.03 -0.15
CA ASN A 91 -0.63 -0.25 -0.75
C ASN A 91 -0.79 1.27 -0.57
N SER A 92 -1.30 1.66 0.59
CA SER A 92 -1.63 3.04 0.95
C SER A 92 -0.87 3.51 2.21
N SER A 93 0.17 2.78 2.63
CA SER A 93 1.00 3.12 3.80
C SER A 93 1.96 4.28 3.54
N SER A 94 2.35 4.95 4.61
CA SER A 94 3.45 5.92 4.60
C SER A 94 4.76 5.17 4.85
N PRO A 95 5.89 5.54 4.21
CA PRO A 95 6.14 6.67 3.32
C PRO A 95 5.93 6.36 1.81
N ASP A 96 5.53 5.13 1.48
CA ASP A 96 5.57 4.63 0.10
C ASP A 96 4.66 5.39 -0.85
N THR A 97 3.46 5.76 -0.40
CA THR A 97 2.53 6.62 -1.17
C THR A 97 3.18 7.94 -1.61
N GLY A 98 3.83 8.66 -0.70
CA GLY A 98 4.51 9.92 -1.03
C GLY A 98 5.73 9.72 -1.95
N ASN A 99 6.48 8.64 -1.75
CA ASN A 99 7.59 8.27 -2.63
C ASN A 99 7.11 7.97 -4.05
N MET A 100 6.06 7.15 -4.17
CA MET A 100 5.44 6.81 -5.46
C MET A 100 4.85 8.05 -6.13
N GLU A 101 4.17 8.93 -5.41
CA GLU A 101 3.63 10.18 -5.96
C GLU A 101 4.75 11.08 -6.52
N THR A 102 5.86 11.18 -5.77
CA THR A 102 7.02 11.97 -6.20
C THR A 102 7.61 11.44 -7.51
N ILE A 103 7.78 10.12 -7.62
CA ILE A 103 8.30 9.50 -8.86
C ILE A 103 7.28 9.62 -10.00
N ALA A 104 5.98 9.49 -9.71
CA ALA A 104 4.92 9.63 -10.71
C ALA A 104 4.89 11.03 -11.32
N ARG A 105 4.99 12.09 -10.49
CA ARG A 105 4.92 13.48 -10.95
C ARG A 105 6.23 14.00 -11.54
N TYR A 106 7.37 13.60 -10.97
CA TYR A 106 8.67 14.24 -11.28
C TYR A 106 9.74 13.29 -11.82
N GLY A 107 9.51 11.97 -11.77
CA GLY A 107 10.45 10.99 -12.28
C GLY A 107 10.54 11.02 -13.80
N ASN A 108 11.74 10.77 -14.34
CA ASN A 108 11.89 10.47 -15.76
C ASN A 108 11.45 9.03 -16.09
N GLU A 109 11.31 8.70 -17.37
CA GLU A 109 10.86 7.37 -17.83
C GLU A 109 11.71 6.22 -17.30
N ALA A 110 13.03 6.40 -17.17
CA ALA A 110 13.91 5.38 -16.62
C ALA A 110 13.67 5.15 -15.12
N GLN A 111 13.42 6.21 -14.35
CA GLN A 111 13.08 6.15 -12.93
C GLN A 111 11.70 5.52 -12.72
N LYS A 112 10.70 5.93 -13.50
CA LYS A 112 9.35 5.37 -13.44
C LYS A 112 9.33 3.88 -13.79
N LYS A 113 10.06 3.45 -14.82
CA LYS A 113 10.17 2.04 -15.21
C LYS A 113 10.89 1.21 -14.14
N LYS A 114 11.96 1.76 -13.55
CA LYS A 114 12.78 1.04 -12.56
C LYS A 114 12.11 0.95 -11.19
N TRP A 115 11.44 2.02 -10.76
CA TRP A 115 10.99 2.18 -9.37
C TRP A 115 9.48 2.28 -9.23
N LEU A 116 8.79 3.06 -10.06
CA LEU A 116 7.35 3.25 -9.93
C LEU A 116 6.56 2.00 -10.36
N LYS A 117 6.94 1.39 -11.49
CA LYS A 117 6.25 0.22 -12.04
C LYS A 117 6.22 -1.00 -11.10
N PRO A 118 7.29 -1.35 -10.37
CA PRO A 118 7.21 -2.45 -9.40
C PRO A 118 6.48 -2.10 -8.10
N LEU A 119 6.34 -0.81 -7.78
CA LEU A 119 5.66 -0.35 -6.56
C LEU A 119 4.13 -0.24 -6.73
N LEU A 120 3.63 0.03 -7.94
CA LEU A 120 2.20 0.06 -8.28
C LEU A 120 1.65 -1.34 -8.61
#